data_AF-A0A7K1GHP0-F1
#
_entry.id   AF-A0A7K1GHP0-F1
#
_cell.length_a   1.000
_cell.length_b   1.000
_cell.length_c   1.000
_cell.angle_alpha   90.00
_cell.angle_beta   90.00
_cell.angle_gamma   90.00
#
_symmetry.space_group_name_H-M   'P 1'
#
loop_
_entity.id
_entity.type
_entity.pdbx_description
1 polymer ?
#
loop_
_entity_poly.entity_id
_entity_poly.type
_entity_poly.pdbx_seq_one_letter_code
_entity_poly.pdbx_strand_id
1 'polypeptide(L)'
;MAKEVKKQEQGAGAPSLLDNIEVASNNEDVVLLDKVKELEATLSDRDSRIAELQEVVKTQGEEAVRMGDLLESKDVIISNLQNEISSISKVSSKVVESEDQTIVRFLLSPAGRFKLPYNVGQEVALHKEVAAEVVEARYAELV
;
A
#
# COMPACT_ATOMS: atom_id res chain seq x y z
N MET A 1 65.18 26.12 -95.27
CA MET A 1 63.78 26.26 -94.82
C MET A 1 63.49 25.14 -93.85
N ALA A 2 63.31 25.48 -92.57
CA ALA A 2 63.05 24.54 -91.49
C ALA A 2 61.59 24.09 -91.50
N LYS A 3 61.33 22.80 -91.26
CA LYS A 3 60.02 22.27 -90.88
C LYS A 3 60.11 21.85 -89.41
N GLU A 4 59.59 22.68 -88.51
CA GLU A 4 59.31 22.27 -87.14
C GLU A 4 58.00 21.48 -87.12
N VAL A 5 58.09 20.20 -86.75
CA VAL A 5 56.93 19.39 -86.38
C VAL A 5 56.77 19.51 -84.87
N LYS A 6 55.82 20.34 -84.42
CA LYS A 6 55.41 20.40 -83.01
C LYS A 6 54.66 19.13 -82.64
N LYS A 7 55.29 18.34 -81.77
CA LYS A 7 54.73 17.14 -81.15
C LYS A 7 53.71 17.57 -80.10
N GLN A 8 52.49 17.09 -80.25
CA GLN A 8 51.34 17.32 -79.40
C GLN A 8 51.47 16.42 -78.16
N GLU A 9 51.75 17.00 -76.99
CA GLU A 9 51.65 16.30 -75.70
C GLU A 9 50.18 16.28 -75.26
N GLN A 10 49.46 15.23 -75.65
CA GLN A 10 48.24 14.82 -74.96
C GLN A 10 48.63 13.88 -73.83
N GLY A 11 48.72 14.42 -72.62
CA GLY A 11 48.88 13.67 -71.38
C GLY A 11 47.66 13.85 -70.47
N ALA A 12 46.47 13.49 -70.94
CA ALA A 12 45.33 13.26 -70.06
C ALA A 12 45.41 11.79 -69.60
N GLY A 13 46.18 11.55 -68.53
CA GLY A 13 46.33 10.22 -67.95
C GLY A 13 44.98 9.69 -67.49
N ALA A 14 44.53 8.57 -68.07
CA ALA A 14 43.43 7.82 -67.50
C ALA A 14 43.85 7.32 -66.11
N PRO A 15 42.99 7.45 -65.07
CA PRO A 15 43.31 6.95 -63.74
C PRO A 15 43.58 5.44 -63.82
N SER A 16 44.65 5.01 -63.14
CA SER A 16 45.03 3.60 -63.16
C SER A 16 44.01 2.77 -62.37
N LEU A 17 43.89 1.47 -62.69
CA LEU A 17 43.02 0.56 -61.94
C LEU A 17 43.35 0.51 -60.44
N LEU A 18 44.62 0.72 -60.09
CA LEU A 18 45.08 0.78 -58.70
C LEU A 18 44.51 2.01 -57.99
N ASP A 19 44.50 3.18 -58.64
CA ASP A 19 43.93 4.42 -58.07
C ASP A 19 42.43 4.26 -57.78
N ASN A 20 41.69 3.60 -58.66
CA ASN A 20 40.25 3.40 -58.48
C ASN A 20 39.93 2.39 -57.36
N ILE A 21 40.77 1.37 -57.17
CA ILE A 21 40.61 0.38 -56.09
C ILE A 21 40.93 1.02 -54.74
N GLU A 22 41.99 1.83 -54.67
CA GLU A 22 42.36 2.54 -53.44
C GLU A 22 41.29 3.55 -53.01
N VAL A 23 40.72 4.31 -53.96
CA VAL A 23 39.60 5.23 -53.69
C VAL A 23 38.34 4.48 -53.25
N ALA A 24 38.05 3.32 -53.84
CA ALA A 24 36.90 2.51 -53.44
C ALA A 24 37.06 1.93 -52.01
N SER A 25 38.25 1.41 -51.68
CA SER A 25 38.57 0.90 -50.33
C SER A 25 38.47 2.01 -49.28
N ASN A 26 39.04 3.17 -49.56
CA ASN A 26 38.99 4.32 -48.66
C ASN A 26 37.55 4.81 -48.41
N ASN A 27 36.68 4.75 -49.42
CA ASN A 27 35.27 5.11 -49.25
C ASN A 27 34.52 4.11 -48.37
N GLU A 28 34.79 2.81 -48.51
CA GLU A 28 34.19 1.77 -47.66
C GLU A 28 34.65 1.91 -46.20
N ASP A 29 35.94 2.18 -45.98
CA ASP A 29 36.50 2.43 -44.65
C ASP A 29 35.89 3.66 -43.97
N VAL A 30 35.62 4.74 -44.72
CA VAL A 30 34.94 5.95 -44.21
C VAL A 30 33.51 5.64 -43.78
N VAL A 31 32.77 4.87 -44.58
CA VAL A 31 31.39 4.47 -44.25
C VAL A 31 31.36 3.57 -43.01
N LEU A 32 32.31 2.63 -42.89
CA LEU A 32 32.45 1.79 -41.72
C LEU A 32 32.78 2.60 -40.46
N LEU A 33 33.68 3.59 -40.57
CA LEU A 33 34.04 4.47 -39.46
C LEU A 33 32.82 5.28 -38.96
N ASP A 34 32.02 5.82 -39.86
CA ASP A 34 30.81 6.55 -39.49
C ASP A 34 29.78 5.62 -38.84
N LYS A 35 29.68 4.36 -39.29
CA LYS A 35 28.80 3.38 -38.64
C LYS A 35 29.28 3.01 -37.23
N VAL A 36 30.59 2.88 -37.04
CA VAL A 36 31.18 2.63 -35.71
C VAL A 36 30.84 3.77 -34.76
N LYS A 37 31.02 5.03 -35.18
CA LYS A 37 30.67 6.20 -34.36
C LYS A 37 29.19 6.24 -33.96
N GLU A 38 28.29 5.91 -34.89
CA GLU A 38 26.85 5.84 -34.61
C GLU A 38 26.53 4.76 -33.57
N LEU A 39 27.17 3.59 -33.68
CA LEU A 39 27.00 2.49 -32.72
C LEU A 39 27.59 2.83 -31.36
N GLU A 40 28.74 3.49 -31.29
CA GLU A 40 29.36 3.98 -30.05
C GLU A 40 28.45 5.00 -29.35
N ALA A 41 27.88 5.95 -30.10
CA ALA A 41 26.92 6.91 -29.56
C ALA A 41 25.68 6.22 -29.01
N THR A 42 25.13 5.25 -29.76
CA THR A 42 23.96 4.48 -29.34
C THR A 42 24.25 3.64 -28.07
N LEU A 43 25.46 3.07 -27.96
CA LEU A 43 25.90 2.34 -26.78
C LEU A 43 26.02 3.27 -25.57
N SER A 44 26.65 4.43 -25.73
CA SER A 44 26.77 5.43 -24.67
C SER A 44 25.42 5.90 -24.14
N ASP A 45 24.44 6.13 -25.03
CA ASP A 45 23.08 6.52 -24.65
C ASP A 45 22.37 5.39 -23.88
N ARG A 46 22.54 4.14 -24.34
CA ARG A 46 21.98 2.96 -23.67
C ARG A 46 22.59 2.74 -22.30
N ASP A 47 23.90 2.86 -22.16
CA ASP A 47 24.59 2.73 -20.87
C ASP A 47 24.12 3.79 -19.87
N SER A 48 23.96 5.04 -20.33
CA SER A 48 23.38 6.11 -19.52
C SER A 48 21.97 5.76 -19.05
N ARG A 49 21.12 5.23 -19.96
CA ARG A 49 19.75 4.83 -19.60
C ARG A 49 19.72 3.64 -18.65
N ILE A 50 20.64 2.69 -18.79
CA ILE A 50 20.77 1.56 -17.86
C ILE A 50 21.14 2.06 -16.47
N ALA A 51 22.09 3.00 -16.35
CA ALA A 51 22.48 3.57 -15.08
C ALA A 51 21.32 4.30 -14.38
N GLU A 52 20.53 5.08 -15.13
CA GLU A 52 19.31 5.73 -14.60
C GLU A 52 18.29 4.70 -14.10
N LEU A 53 18.03 3.64 -14.88
CA LEU A 53 17.08 2.60 -14.50
C LEU A 53 17.54 1.82 -13.26
N GLN A 54 18.84 1.57 -13.13
CA GLN A 54 19.41 0.93 -11.94
C GLN A 54 19.21 1.77 -10.68
N GLU A 55 19.33 3.09 -10.79
CA GLU A 55 19.06 4.02 -9.68
C GLU A 55 17.59 3.99 -9.27
N VAL A 56 16.66 4.02 -10.24
CA VAL A 56 15.22 3.92 -9.97
C VAL A 56 14.88 2.60 -9.28
N VAL A 57 15.39 1.47 -9.78
CA VAL A 57 15.14 0.15 -9.18
C VAL A 57 15.67 0.08 -7.75
N LYS A 58 16.85 0.66 -7.49
CA LYS A 58 17.42 0.72 -6.14
C LYS A 58 16.51 1.51 -5.20
N THR A 59 16.10 2.71 -5.60
CA THR A 59 15.23 3.58 -4.79
C THR A 59 13.88 2.92 -4.51
N GLN A 60 13.27 2.27 -5.50
CA GLN A 60 12.03 1.51 -5.32
C GLN A 60 12.21 0.30 -4.39
N GLY A 61 13.35 -0.39 -4.47
CA GLY A 61 13.69 -1.48 -3.57
C GLY A 61 13.78 -1.03 -2.11
N GLU A 62 14.41 0.12 -1.85
CA GLU A 62 14.49 0.72 -0.52
C GLU A 62 13.12 1.13 0.02
N GLU A 63 12.24 1.67 -0.83
CA GLU A 63 10.88 2.02 -0.45
C GLU A 63 10.03 0.79 -0.11
N ALA A 64 10.17 -0.29 -0.88
CA ALA A 64 9.48 -1.56 -0.62
C ALA A 64 9.87 -2.15 0.75
N VAL A 65 11.16 -2.09 1.13
CA VAL A 65 11.63 -2.51 2.45
C VAL A 65 10.98 -1.66 3.54
N ARG A 66 11.00 -0.32 3.42
CA ARG A 66 10.38 0.58 4.41
C ARG A 66 8.88 0.32 4.57
N MET A 67 8.17 0.04 3.48
CA MET A 67 6.75 -0.33 3.54
C MET A 67 6.53 -1.66 4.25
N GLY A 68 7.41 -2.65 4.02
CA GLY A 68 7.39 -3.92 4.75
C GLY A 68 7.51 -3.72 6.26
N ASP A 69 8.51 -2.95 6.70
CA ASP A 69 8.74 -2.65 8.12
C ASP A 69 7.53 -1.93 8.76
N LEU A 70 6.90 -1.00 8.02
CA LEU A 70 5.73 -0.28 8.49
C LEU A 70 4.50 -1.19 8.64
N LEU A 71 4.32 -2.15 7.74
CA LEU A 71 3.24 -3.13 7.80
C LEU A 71 3.42 -4.06 9.00
N GLU A 72 4.64 -4.57 9.22
CA GLU A 72 4.93 -5.42 10.38
C GLU A 72 4.67 -4.68 11.70
N SER A 73 5.09 -3.42 11.81
CA SER A 73 4.79 -2.57 12.96
C SER A 73 3.29 -2.38 13.18
N LYS A 74 2.53 -2.16 12.11
CA LYS A 74 1.06 -2.05 12.18
C LYS A 74 0.40 -3.35 12.63
N ASP A 75 0.87 -4.50 12.16
CA ASP A 75 0.33 -5.81 12.56
C ASP A 75 0.51 -6.08 14.05
N VAL A 76 1.65 -5.66 14.62
CA VAL A 76 1.89 -5.72 16.07
C VAL A 76 0.90 -4.84 16.83
N ILE A 77 0.70 -3.61 16.37
CA ILE A 77 -0.25 -2.67 17.01
C ILE A 77 -1.68 -3.23 16.94
N ILE A 78 -2.11 -3.73 15.78
CA ILE A 78 -3.44 -4.32 15.59
C ILE A 78 -3.63 -5.51 16.52
N SER A 79 -2.64 -6.40 16.62
CA SER A 79 -2.69 -7.56 17.52
C SER A 79 -2.83 -7.14 18.98
N ASN A 80 -2.09 -6.11 19.40
CA ASN A 80 -2.19 -5.57 20.76
C ASN A 80 -3.57 -4.97 21.05
N LEU A 81 -4.11 -4.17 20.11
CA LEU A 81 -5.45 -3.59 20.25
C LEU A 81 -6.55 -4.66 20.28
N GLN A 82 -6.43 -5.71 19.46
CA GLN A 82 -7.37 -6.85 19.48
C GLN A 82 -7.36 -7.57 20.83
N ASN A 83 -6.18 -7.76 21.42
CA ASN A 83 -6.03 -8.34 22.76
C ASN A 83 -6.66 -7.46 23.84
N GLU A 84 -6.48 -6.14 23.75
CA GLU A 84 -7.06 -5.17 24.70
C GLU A 84 -8.58 -5.15 24.61
N ILE A 85 -9.15 -5.07 23.40
CA ILE A 85 -10.59 -5.13 23.15
C ILE A 85 -11.17 -6.45 23.71
N SER A 86 -10.51 -7.57 23.45
CA SER A 86 -10.96 -8.88 23.96
C SER A 86 -10.96 -8.93 25.48
N SER A 87 -9.98 -8.30 26.12
CA SER A 87 -9.89 -8.22 27.58
C SER A 87 -10.99 -7.34 28.16
N ILE A 88 -11.23 -6.17 27.58
CA ILE A 88 -12.32 -5.25 27.98
C ILE A 88 -13.68 -5.92 27.79
N SER A 89 -13.91 -6.61 26.67
CA SER A 89 -15.14 -7.34 26.40
C SER A 89 -15.42 -8.39 27.47
N LYS A 90 -14.41 -9.20 27.84
CA LYS A 90 -14.54 -10.20 28.92
C LYS A 90 -14.89 -9.57 30.27
N VAL A 91 -14.31 -8.42 30.60
CA VAL A 91 -14.64 -7.70 31.85
C VAL A 91 -16.07 -7.15 31.77
N SER A 92 -16.46 -6.55 30.65
CA SER A 92 -17.81 -6.00 30.46
C SER A 92 -18.89 -7.09 30.55
N SER A 93 -18.65 -8.28 30.00
CA SER A 93 -19.58 -9.41 30.14
C SER A 93 -19.74 -9.87 31.59
N LYS A 94 -18.66 -9.86 32.38
CA LYS A 94 -18.73 -10.19 33.82
C LYS A 94 -19.45 -9.13 34.66
N VAL A 95 -19.42 -7.85 34.25
CA VAL A 95 -20.08 -6.76 34.99
C VAL A 95 -21.59 -6.75 34.75
N VAL A 96 -22.08 -7.26 33.60
CA VAL A 96 -23.52 -7.36 33.31
C VAL A 96 -24.17 -8.58 33.98
N GLU A 97 -23.41 -9.67 34.20
CA GLU A 97 -23.80 -10.76 35.11
C GLU A 97 -23.63 -10.33 36.58
N SER A 98 -24.26 -9.22 36.94
CA SER A 98 -24.38 -8.84 38.35
C SER A 98 -25.32 -9.83 39.03
N GLU A 99 -24.75 -10.68 39.89
CA GLU A 99 -25.42 -11.63 40.79
C GLU A 99 -26.42 -10.97 41.77
N ASP A 100 -26.63 -9.66 41.66
CA ASP A 100 -27.41 -8.82 42.58
C ASP A 100 -28.78 -8.39 42.03
N GLN A 101 -29.21 -8.92 40.88
CA GLN A 101 -30.56 -8.66 40.37
C GLN A 101 -31.56 -9.66 40.93
N THR A 102 -32.59 -9.14 41.60
CA THR A 102 -33.73 -9.92 42.11
C THR A 102 -34.94 -9.68 41.21
N ILE A 103 -35.59 -10.76 40.78
CA ILE A 103 -36.83 -10.67 40.00
C ILE A 103 -37.99 -10.52 40.97
N VAL A 104 -38.74 -9.42 40.84
CA VAL A 104 -39.94 -9.16 41.66
C VAL A 104 -41.18 -9.23 40.77
N ARG A 105 -42.21 -9.94 41.22
CA ARG A 105 -43.53 -10.02 40.58
C ARG A 105 -44.59 -9.43 41.50
N PHE A 106 -45.30 -8.43 41.01
CA PHE A 106 -46.38 -7.77 41.76
C PHE A 106 -47.70 -8.52 41.59
N LEU A 107 -48.27 -8.98 42.70
CA LEU A 107 -49.59 -9.59 42.77
C LEU A 107 -50.56 -8.64 43.48
N LEU A 108 -51.80 -8.52 42.98
CA LEU A 108 -52.83 -7.74 43.67
C LEU A 108 -53.45 -8.57 44.80
N SER A 109 -53.53 -7.97 45.98
CA SER A 109 -54.43 -8.45 47.03
C SER A 109 -55.90 -8.26 46.59
N PRO A 110 -56.81 -9.21 46.87
CA PRO A 110 -58.23 -9.09 46.51
C PRO A 110 -58.97 -7.92 47.15
N ALA A 111 -58.40 -7.30 48.20
CA ALA A 111 -59.12 -6.39 49.09
C ALA A 111 -58.67 -4.93 49.02
N GLY A 112 -57.77 -4.54 48.10
CA GLY A 112 -57.21 -3.19 48.07
C GLY A 112 -57.11 -2.55 46.69
N ARG A 113 -57.25 -1.22 46.63
CA ARG A 113 -56.91 -0.41 45.45
C ARG A 113 -55.48 0.12 45.62
N PHE A 114 -54.53 -0.50 44.93
CA PHE A 114 -53.11 -0.12 45.00
C PHE A 114 -52.69 0.69 43.78
N LYS A 115 -51.94 1.78 44.01
CA LYS A 115 -51.23 2.49 42.93
C LYS A 115 -49.82 1.92 42.86
N LEU A 116 -49.57 1.06 41.87
CA LEU A 116 -48.27 0.42 41.67
C LEU A 116 -47.43 1.24 40.67
N PRO A 117 -46.12 1.40 40.89
CA PRO A 117 -45.20 1.96 39.89
C PRO A 117 -44.96 1.03 38.70
N TYR A 118 -45.34 -0.25 38.81
CA TYR A 118 -45.23 -1.27 37.77
C TYR A 118 -46.57 -1.98 37.54
N ASN A 119 -46.75 -2.59 36.37
CA ASN A 119 -47.98 -3.31 36.06
C ASN A 119 -48.07 -4.63 36.84
N VAL A 120 -49.31 -5.04 37.14
CA VAL A 120 -49.59 -6.31 37.82
C VAL A 120 -49.19 -7.49 36.93
N GLY A 121 -48.50 -8.47 37.50
CA GLY A 121 -48.01 -9.64 36.77
C GLY A 121 -46.77 -9.39 35.92
N GLN A 122 -46.27 -8.15 35.85
CA GLN A 122 -45.01 -7.83 35.20
C GLN A 122 -43.84 -8.34 36.06
N GLU A 123 -42.90 -9.04 35.43
CA GLU A 123 -41.62 -9.39 36.04
C GLU A 123 -40.63 -8.27 35.77
N VAL A 124 -40.06 -7.73 36.84
CA VAL A 124 -39.09 -6.64 36.78
C VAL A 124 -37.82 -7.09 37.47
N ALA A 125 -36.69 -6.99 36.75
CA ALA A 125 -35.36 -7.21 37.32
C ALA A 125 -34.92 -5.92 38.01
N LEU A 126 -34.79 -5.97 39.34
CA LEU A 126 -34.36 -4.84 40.16
C LEU A 126 -33.08 -5.22 40.90
N HIS A 127 -32.23 -4.22 41.18
CA HIS A 127 -31.13 -4.42 42.11
C HIS A 127 -31.66 -4.77 43.51
N LYS A 128 -30.97 -5.68 44.20
CA LYS A 128 -31.37 -6.25 45.50
C LYS A 128 -31.78 -5.21 46.54
N GLU A 129 -31.06 -4.10 46.63
CA GLU A 129 -31.36 -3.00 47.57
C GLU A 129 -32.71 -2.34 47.25
N VAL A 130 -32.95 -2.05 45.97
CA VAL A 130 -34.21 -1.46 45.48
C VAL A 130 -35.36 -2.45 45.63
N ALA A 131 -35.11 -3.73 45.38
CA ALA A 131 -36.11 -4.78 45.57
C ALA A 131 -36.53 -4.91 47.04
N ALA A 132 -35.58 -4.85 47.98
CA ALA A 132 -35.86 -4.89 49.42
C ALA A 132 -36.68 -3.67 49.87
N GLU A 133 -36.31 -2.47 49.45
CA GLU A 133 -37.03 -1.24 49.77
C GLU A 133 -38.48 -1.27 49.26
N VAL A 134 -38.69 -1.73 48.02
CA VAL A 134 -40.03 -1.84 47.41
C VAL A 134 -40.91 -2.83 48.16
N VAL A 135 -40.33 -3.93 48.66
CA VAL A 135 -41.06 -4.92 49.48
C VAL A 135 -41.39 -4.33 50.85
N GLU A 136 -40.43 -3.73 51.55
CA GLU A 136 -40.62 -3.16 52.89
C GLU A 136 -41.62 -2.01 52.92
N ALA A 137 -41.53 -1.08 51.97
CA ALA A 137 -42.47 0.05 51.87
C ALA A 137 -43.94 -0.42 51.71
N ARG A 138 -44.16 -1.57 51.06
CA ARG A 138 -45.50 -2.15 50.87
C ARG A 138 -46.03 -2.85 52.12
N TYR A 139 -45.17 -3.44 52.94
CA TYR A 139 -45.59 -3.98 54.24
C TYR A 139 -45.87 -2.87 55.27
N ALA A 140 -45.23 -1.70 55.14
CA ALA A 140 -45.46 -0.56 56.04
C ALA A 140 -46.81 0.17 55.80
N GLU A 141 -47.34 0.17 54.56
CA GLU A 141 -48.67 0.73 54.25
C GLU A 141 -49.85 -0.13 54.77
N LEU A 142 -49.58 -1.31 55.33
CA LEU A 142 -50.59 -2.32 55.70
C LEU A 142 -50.86 -2.42 57.23
N VAL A 143 -50.44 -1.41 58.00
CA VAL A 143 -50.72 -1.29 59.45
C VAL A 143 -52.02 -0.56 59.74
#